data_AF-A0A349ZU73-F1
#
_entry.id   AF-A0A349ZU73-F1
#
_cell.length_a   1.000
_cell.length_b   1.000
_cell.length_c   1.000
_cell.angle_alpha   90.00
_cell.angle_beta   90.00
_cell.angle_gamma   90.00
#
_symmetry.space_group_name_H-M   'P 1'
#
loop_
_entity.id
_entity.type
_entity.pdbx_description
1 polymer ?
#
loop_
_entity_poly.entity_id
_entity_poly.type
_entity_poly.pdbx_seq_one_letter_code
_entity_poly.pdbx_strand_id
1 'polypeptide(L)' 'MFKYACLNPISKEGILKFGPEFEKTENVSEAQGLLVRSASMHEMELGENLLAVARAGAGVNNIPL' A
#
# COMPACT_ATOMS: atom_id res chain seq x y z
N MET A 1 1.88 15.56 -3.86
CA MET A 1 1.61 14.24 -4.46
C MET A 1 1.90 13.21 -3.38
N PHE A 2 0.97 12.29 -3.11
CA PHE A 2 1.17 11.15 -2.21
C PHE A 2 1.58 9.94 -3.03
N LYS A 3 2.78 9.41 -2.78
CA LYS A 3 3.25 8.20 -3.47
C LYS A 3 2.65 6.96 -2.83
N TYR A 4 2.19 6.01 -3.64
CA TYR A 4 1.71 4.72 -3.16
C TYR A 4 2.32 3.55 -3.93
N ALA A 5 2.55 2.43 -3.24
CA ALA A 5 3.01 1.19 -3.84
C ALA A 5 2.04 0.03 -3.55
N CYS A 6 2.02 -0.96 -4.44
CA CYS A 6 1.19 -2.15 -4.27
C CYS A 6 2.08 -3.36 -3.97
N LEU A 7 1.89 -3.99 -2.82
CA LEU A 7 2.58 -5.24 -2.42
C LEU A 7 1.94 -6.48 -3.04
N ASN A 8 0.76 -6.32 -3.65
CA ASN A 8 0.05 -7.36 -4.38
C ASN A 8 -0.60 -6.77 -5.63
N PRO A 9 -1.03 -7.61 -6.58
CA PRO A 9 -1.97 -7.19 -7.61
C PRO A 9 -3.26 -6.66 -6.95
N ILE A 10 -3.58 -5.39 -7.19
CA ILE A 10 -4.81 -4.74 -6.74
C ILE A 10 -5.69 -4.47 -7.96
N SER A 11 -7.01 -4.64 -7.80
CA SER A 11 -7.96 -4.38 -8.89
C SER A 11 -7.84 -2.94 -9.39
N LYS A 12 -7.84 -2.79 -10.72
CA LYS A 12 -7.84 -1.47 -11.37
C LYS A 12 -9.02 -0.63 -10.92
N GLU A 13 -10.18 -1.24 -10.69
CA GLU A 13 -11.38 -0.52 -10.25
C GLU A 13 -11.19 0.21 -8.91
N GLY A 14 -10.42 -0.37 -7.99
CA GLY A 14 -10.07 0.28 -6.73
C GLY A 14 -9.06 1.40 -6.92
N ILE A 15 -8.04 1.17 -7.76
CA ILE A 15 -7.01 2.17 -8.07
C ILE A 15 -7.60 3.40 -8.77
N LEU A 16 -8.59 3.21 -9.65
CA LEU A 16 -9.28 4.28 -10.37
C LEU A 16 -10.07 5.23 -9.44
N LYS A 17 -10.23 4.88 -8.16
CA LYS A 17 -10.82 5.78 -7.14
C LYS A 17 -9.83 6.80 -6.60
N PHE A 18 -8.53 6.61 -6.84
CA PHE A 18 -7.53 7.55 -6.39
C PHE A 18 -7.59 8.83 -7.22
N GLY A 19 -7.59 9.96 -6.52
CA GLY A 19 -7.56 11.29 -7.12
C GLY A 19 -6.18 11.64 -7.71
N PRO A 20 -6.09 12.82 -8.36
CA PRO A 20 -4.85 13.28 -9.00
C PRO A 20 -3.71 13.55 -8.01
N GLU A 21 -4.00 13.62 -6.71
CA GLU A 21 -2.99 13.76 -5.67
C GLU A 21 -2.15 12.49 -5.45
N PHE A 22 -2.60 11.32 -5.91
CA PHE A 22 -1.93 10.05 -5.71
C PHE A 22 -1.10 9.65 -6.94
N GLU A 23 0.12 9.19 -6.69
CA GLU A 23 1.03 8.71 -7.72
C GLU A 23 1.52 7.30 -7.39
N LYS A 24 1.44 6.38 -8.34
CA LYS A 24 1.97 5.03 -8.15
C LYS A 24 3.50 5.05 -8.26
N THR A 25 4.17 4.41 -7.31
CA THR A 25 5.62 4.14 -7.35
C THR A 25 5.89 2.64 -7.28
N GLU A 26 6.99 2.20 -7.88
CA GLU A 26 7.53 0.84 -7.73
C GLU A 26 8.52 0.74 -6.56
N ASN A 27 9.00 1.89 -6.06
CA ASN A 27 9.88 1.96 -4.91
C ASN A 27 9.06 2.07 -3.61
N VAL A 28 8.98 0.95 -2.89
CA VAL A 28 8.26 0.84 -1.61
C VAL A 28 8.81 1.81 -0.56
N SER A 29 10.12 2.06 -0.55
CA SER A 29 10.75 2.95 0.45
C SER A 29 10.37 4.42 0.28
N GLU A 30 9.94 4.82 -0.92
CA GLU A 30 9.42 6.16 -1.20
C GLU A 30 7.91 6.27 -1.05
N ALA A 31 7.22 5.14 -0.86
CA ALA A 31 5.77 5.11 -0.78
C ALA A 31 5.31 5.61 0.59
N GLN A 32 4.38 6.55 0.56
CA GLN A 32 3.68 7.05 1.75
C GLN A 32 2.41 6.22 2.02
N GLY A 33 1.93 5.48 1.02
CA GLY A 33 0.82 4.54 1.16
C GLY A 33 1.18 3.16 0.62
N LEU A 34 0.91 2.10 1.38
CA LEU A 34 1.05 0.72 0.91
C LEU A 34 -0.31 0.07 0.74
N LEU A 35 -0.56 -0.43 -0.47
CA LEU A 35 -1.72 -1.25 -0.77
C LEU A 35 -1.35 -2.74 -0.68
N VAL A 36 -2.06 -3.47 0.17
CA VAL A 36 -1.80 -4.89 0.42
C VAL A 36 -3.08 -5.72 0.26
N ARG A 37 -2.93 -7.02 -0.03
CA ARG A 37 -4.01 -8.01 0.01
C ARG A 37 -3.64 -9.21 0.85
N SER A 38 -2.65 -9.98 0.42
CA SER A 38 -2.25 -11.24 1.05
C SER A 38 -0.75 -11.33 1.34
N ALA A 39 0.06 -10.38 0.85
CA ALA A 39 1.48 -10.31 1.22
C ALA A 39 1.61 -10.07 2.74
N SER A 40 2.53 -10.80 3.38
CA SER A 40 2.87 -10.56 4.78
C SER A 40 3.77 -9.33 4.88
N MET A 41 3.46 -8.45 5.83
CA MET A 41 4.27 -7.28 6.18
C MET A 41 5.06 -7.48 7.47
N HIS A 42 4.97 -8.64 8.12
CA HIS A 42 5.65 -8.91 9.40
C HIS A 42 7.18 -8.92 9.29
N GLU A 43 7.71 -9.25 8.11
CA GLU A 43 9.15 -9.31 7.84
C GLU A 43 9.63 -8.11 7.01
N MET A 44 8.74 -7.16 6.70
CA MET A 44 9.10 -5.94 5.99
C MET A 44 9.50 -4.85 6.98
N GLU A 45 10.56 -4.13 6.65
CA GLU A 45 10.83 -2.84 7.27
C GLU A 45 9.88 -1.79 6.69
N LEU A 46 9.12 -1.13 7.58
CA LEU A 46 8.26 -0.02 7.21
C LEU A 46 9.10 1.25 7.13
N GLY A 47 9.07 1.93 5.99
CA GLY A 47 9.79 3.18 5.80
C GLY A 47 9.26 4.29 6.71
N GLU A 48 10.14 5.18 7.17
CA GLU A 48 9.78 6.30 8.06
C GLU A 48 8.74 7.27 7.46
N ASN A 49 8.62 7.29 6.13
CA ASN A 49 7.67 8.12 5.40
C ASN A 49 6.29 7.45 5.21
N LEU A 50 6.11 6.21 5.68
CA LEU A 50 4.86 5.47 5.54
C LEU A 50 3.77 6.09 6.42
N LEU A 51 2.73 6.62 5.79
CA LEU A 51 1.60 7.26 6.48
C LEU A 51 0.43 6.30 6.67
N ALA A 52 0.21 5.37 5.72
CA ALA A 52 -0.93 4.49 5.76
C ALA A 52 -0.69 3.14 5.07
N VAL A 53 -1.34 2.10 5.60
CA VAL A 53 -1.47 0.79 4.96
C VAL A 53 -2.95 0.56 4.68
N ALA A 54 -3.30 0.37 3.42
CA ALA A 54 -4.66 0.07 2.98
C ALA A 54 -4.75 -1.37 2.49
N ARG A 55 -5.69 -2.15 3.04
CA ARG A 55 -5.87 -3.55 2.67
C ARG A 55 -7.08 -3.75 1.76
N ALA A 56 -6.88 -4.43 0.64
CA ALA A 56 -7.93 -4.95 -0.21
C ALA A 56 -8.46 -6.29 0.33
N GLY A 57 -9.25 -6.22 1.41
CA GLY A 57 -9.85 -7.39 2.06
C GLY A 57 -10.35 -7.07 3.47
N ALA A 58 -10.99 -8.03 4.13
CA ALA A 58 -11.61 -7.82 5.45
C ALA A 58 -10.69 -8.12 6.64
N GLY A 59 -9.83 -9.14 6.56
CA GLY A 59 -8.90 -9.48 7.64
C GLY A 59 -7.68 -8.55 7.67
N VAL A 60 -6.92 -8.54 8.76
CA VAL A 60 -5.70 -7.72 8.92
C VAL A 60 -4.48 -8.53 9.40
N ASN A 61 -4.61 -9.85 9.51
CA ASN A 61 -3.60 -10.76 10.08
C ASN A 61 -2.21 -10.76 9.40
N ASN A 62 -2.07 -10.11 8.25
CA ASN A 62 -0.81 -10.01 7.49
C ASN A 62 -0.11 -8.67 7.69
N ILE A 63 -0.69 -7.75 8.47
CA ILE A 63 -0.14 -6.43 8.78
C ILE A 63 0.38 -6.47 10.22
N PRO A 64 1.59 -5.96 10.51
CA PRO A 64 2.10 -5.83 11.87
C PRO A 64 1.34 -4.69 12.58
N LEU A 65 0.32 -5.05 13.36
CA LEU A 65 -0.51 -4.13 14.16
C LEU A 65 0.09 -3.86 15.54
#